data_AF-A0A6I3M8Z2-F1
#
_entry.id   AF-A0A6I3M8Z2-F1
#
_cell.length_a   1.000
_cell.length_b   1.000
_cell.length_c   1.000
_cell.angle_alpha   90.00
_cell.angle_beta   90.00
_cell.angle_gamma   90.00
#
_symmetry.space_group_name_H-M   'P 1'
#
loop_
_entity.id
_entity.type
_entity.pdbx_description
1 polymer ?
#
loop_
_entity_poly.entity_id
_entity_poly.type
_entity_poly.pdbx_seq_one_letter_code
_entity_poly.pdbx_strand_id
1 'polypeptide(L)'
;MTMTHTTQPADAAALSARQKSQWWRTVLGEYPTGVTLITSVDSDGNPIGMVVGTFSAVSEEPPIISFMPTSTSWNAARIIETGRFVANVLGSGHETLCREFARGADDRFAYGVWDTTPDGLPRLRDAVAWFTADVRDTVPAGDHQIVLADVTSLGVGDGSCGLPLIFLKGGYGSFTVPSLQFDLHQFGEQLRLVEAMGGTMEEFAQRADVECILSTVVRDSVVVLAAANLRPNRGLSSMLGMTFPFAAPLSPALATWSSEEAHKLWVESSRHLLGQVDRPVLQAMQDRVRERGYAISLGTAMDEAFDVVVANPDTSRAELAALWTQVNEEYRALADSREWYREVSSFQVPVFDADGHAIVELVVSGFGPGADWERFDAITRGAQETARRLTETIGGRDPRD
;
A
#
# COMPACT_ATOMS: atom_id res chain seq x y z
N MET A 1 -10.01 -8.91 -32.48
CA MET A 1 -10.73 -10.19 -32.25
C MET A 1 -10.65 -10.45 -30.76
N THR A 2 -11.65 -9.94 -30.04
CA THR A 2 -11.67 -9.82 -28.58
C THR A 2 -12.03 -11.18 -27.99
N MET A 3 -11.13 -11.81 -27.23
CA MET A 3 -11.46 -13.01 -26.47
C MET A 3 -12.26 -12.58 -25.23
N THR A 4 -13.58 -12.57 -25.36
CA THR A 4 -14.48 -12.61 -24.21
C THR A 4 -14.24 -13.93 -23.48
N HIS A 5 -13.50 -13.90 -22.38
CA HIS A 5 -13.47 -15.00 -21.41
C HIS A 5 -14.81 -15.03 -20.68
N THR A 6 -15.84 -15.49 -21.37
CA THR A 6 -17.10 -15.90 -20.73
C THR A 6 -16.77 -17.13 -19.90
N THR A 7 -16.59 -16.98 -18.58
CA THR A 7 -16.46 -18.11 -17.64
C THR A 7 -17.80 -18.82 -17.52
N GLN A 8 -18.11 -19.62 -18.52
CA GLN A 8 -19.16 -20.61 -18.43
C GLN A 8 -18.81 -21.57 -17.27
N PRO A 9 -19.76 -21.94 -16.39
CA PRO A 9 -19.48 -22.90 -15.33
C PRO A 9 -18.99 -24.20 -15.98
N ALA A 10 -17.72 -24.54 -15.74
CA ALA A 10 -17.20 -25.83 -16.17
C ALA A 10 -17.91 -26.90 -15.35
N ASP A 11 -18.66 -27.79 -16.00
CA ASP A 11 -19.13 -29.01 -15.34
C ASP A 11 -17.89 -29.79 -14.88
N ALA A 12 -17.65 -29.81 -13.58
CA ALA A 12 -16.50 -30.48 -12.98
C ALA A 12 -16.47 -31.98 -13.33
N ALA A 13 -17.59 -32.57 -13.74
CA ALA A 13 -17.65 -33.95 -14.23
C ALA A 13 -16.96 -34.12 -15.60
N ALA A 14 -16.98 -33.11 -16.48
CA ALA A 14 -16.50 -33.18 -17.86
C ALA A 14 -14.99 -32.87 -18.03
N LEU A 15 -14.32 -32.35 -16.99
CA LEU A 15 -12.91 -31.99 -17.03
C LEU A 15 -11.98 -33.21 -16.85
N SER A 16 -10.83 -33.25 -17.53
CA SER A 16 -9.76 -34.21 -17.20
C SER A 16 -9.14 -33.91 -15.83
N ALA A 17 -8.45 -34.87 -15.20
CA ALA A 17 -7.82 -34.66 -13.88
C ALA A 17 -6.85 -33.46 -13.85
N ARG A 18 -6.06 -33.26 -14.90
CA ARG A 18 -5.15 -32.10 -15.02
C ARG A 18 -5.93 -30.79 -15.10
N GLN A 19 -7.01 -30.76 -15.87
CA GLN A 19 -7.87 -29.58 -15.97
C GLN A 19 -8.59 -29.28 -14.65
N LYS A 20 -9.11 -30.30 -13.95
CA LYS A 20 -9.69 -30.13 -12.61
C LYS A 20 -8.66 -29.54 -11.64
N SER A 21 -7.44 -30.05 -11.65
CA SER A 21 -6.36 -29.57 -10.77
C SER A 21 -5.94 -28.13 -11.09
N GLN A 22 -5.88 -27.75 -12.37
CA GLN A 22 -5.58 -26.37 -12.77
C GLN A 22 -6.74 -25.44 -12.39
N TRP A 23 -7.98 -25.82 -12.72
CA TRP A 23 -9.18 -25.05 -12.43
C TRP A 23 -9.39 -24.87 -10.92
N TRP A 24 -9.15 -25.91 -10.13
CA TRP A 24 -9.18 -25.86 -8.67
C TRP A 24 -8.23 -24.79 -8.12
N ARG A 25 -6.99 -24.74 -8.60
CA ARG A 25 -6.02 -23.70 -8.20
C ARG A 25 -6.43 -22.31 -8.67
N THR A 26 -6.97 -22.20 -9.88
CA THR A 26 -7.47 -20.91 -10.40
C THR A 26 -8.61 -20.38 -9.53
N VAL A 27 -9.63 -21.19 -9.26
CA VAL A 27 -10.82 -20.78 -8.50
C VAL A 27 -10.46 -20.51 -7.03
N LEU A 28 -9.72 -21.40 -6.37
CA LEU A 28 -9.30 -21.14 -4.99
C LEU A 28 -8.33 -19.97 -4.87
N GLY A 29 -7.58 -19.66 -5.93
CA GLY A 29 -6.72 -18.48 -5.98
C GLY A 29 -7.48 -17.15 -5.92
N GLU A 30 -8.81 -17.15 -6.13
CA GLU A 30 -9.67 -15.97 -5.97
C GLU A 30 -10.04 -15.69 -4.50
N TYR A 31 -9.88 -16.66 -3.60
CA TYR A 31 -10.16 -16.48 -2.18
C TYR A 31 -8.88 -16.04 -1.43
N PRO A 32 -8.80 -14.79 -0.95
CA PRO A 32 -7.61 -14.30 -0.28
C PRO A 32 -7.44 -14.97 1.08
N THR A 33 -6.19 -15.24 1.46
CA THR A 33 -5.86 -15.73 2.80
C THR A 33 -4.79 -14.86 3.44
N GLY A 34 -4.83 -14.77 4.77
CA GLY A 34 -3.66 -14.31 5.52
C GLY A 34 -2.55 -15.37 5.45
N VAL A 35 -1.31 -14.94 5.69
CA VAL A 35 -0.16 -15.83 5.73
C VAL A 35 0.31 -16.02 7.18
N THR A 36 0.43 -17.27 7.61
CA THR A 36 0.88 -17.61 8.96
C THR A 36 2.08 -18.54 8.89
N LEU A 37 3.09 -18.26 9.72
CA LEU A 37 4.25 -19.14 9.91
C LEU A 37 4.06 -19.94 11.21
N ILE A 38 3.89 -21.25 11.06
CA ILE A 38 3.86 -22.18 12.20
C ILE A 38 5.30 -22.53 12.56
N THR A 39 5.69 -22.30 13.80
CA THR A 39 7.02 -22.63 14.32
C THR A 39 6.93 -23.55 15.52
N SER A 40 7.94 -24.40 15.68
CA SER A 40 8.09 -25.29 16.82
C SER A 40 9.57 -25.67 16.98
N VAL A 41 9.86 -26.60 17.88
CA VAL A 41 11.13 -27.31 17.98
C VAL A 41 10.88 -28.79 17.75
N ASP A 42 11.80 -29.49 17.09
CA ASP A 42 11.73 -30.94 16.98
C ASP A 42 12.18 -31.64 18.27
N SER A 43 12.15 -32.98 18.27
CA SER A 43 12.60 -33.81 19.40
C SER A 43 14.05 -33.60 19.83
N ASP A 44 14.89 -33.10 18.92
CA ASP A 44 16.31 -32.83 19.15
C ASP A 44 16.55 -31.37 19.58
N GLY A 45 15.48 -30.57 19.68
CA GLY A 45 15.52 -29.15 20.05
C GLY A 45 15.83 -28.20 18.89
N ASN A 46 15.85 -28.68 17.65
CA ASN A 46 16.11 -27.83 16.49
C ASN A 46 14.85 -27.06 16.09
N PRO A 47 14.97 -25.77 15.72
CA PRO A 47 13.82 -24.99 15.30
C PRO A 47 13.29 -25.48 13.95
N ILE A 48 11.97 -25.71 13.88
CA ILE A 48 11.27 -26.15 12.68
C ILE A 48 10.09 -25.22 12.40
N GLY A 49 9.68 -25.15 11.13
CA GLY A 49 8.51 -24.36 10.80
C GLY A 49 8.01 -24.52 9.37
N MET A 50 6.77 -24.09 9.15
CA MET A 50 6.12 -24.12 7.86
C MET A 50 5.16 -22.96 7.68
N VAL A 51 5.13 -22.41 6.47
CA VAL A 51 4.15 -21.39 6.08
C VAL A 51 2.83 -22.07 5.72
N VAL A 52 1.73 -21.50 6.20
CA VAL A 52 0.37 -21.92 5.86
C VAL A 52 -0.48 -20.71 5.50
N GLY A 53 -1.31 -20.87 4.47
CA GLY A 53 -2.42 -19.96 4.15
C GLY A 53 -3.77 -20.46 4.69
N THR A 54 -3.78 -21.55 5.46
CA THR A 54 -4.98 -22.25 5.94
C THR A 54 -5.28 -21.98 7.42
N PHE A 55 -4.58 -21.04 8.04
CA PHE A 55 -4.81 -20.68 9.44
C PHE A 55 -6.23 -20.13 9.64
N SER A 56 -6.92 -20.55 10.69
CA SER A 56 -8.28 -20.11 11.00
C SER A 56 -8.59 -20.18 12.49
N ALA A 57 -9.28 -19.17 13.02
CA ALA A 57 -9.93 -19.23 14.33
C ALA A 57 -11.14 -20.17 14.27
N VAL A 58 -11.33 -20.97 15.32
CA VAL A 58 -12.39 -22.00 15.38
C VAL A 58 -13.38 -21.73 16.50
N SER A 59 -12.89 -21.37 17.69
CA SER A 59 -13.72 -21.17 18.88
C SER A 59 -13.06 -20.15 19.81
N GLU A 60 -13.89 -19.39 20.53
CA GLU A 60 -13.44 -18.49 21.61
C GLU A 60 -13.40 -19.21 22.96
N GLU A 61 -14.39 -20.06 23.27
CA GLU A 61 -14.46 -20.81 24.53
C GLU A 61 -14.81 -22.29 24.32
N PRO A 62 -13.85 -23.22 24.46
CA PRO A 62 -12.42 -22.96 24.69
C PRO A 62 -11.77 -22.27 23.46
N PRO A 63 -10.63 -21.58 23.63
CA PRO A 63 -9.99 -20.86 22.54
C PRO A 63 -9.26 -21.85 21.62
N ILE A 64 -9.83 -22.08 20.44
CA ILE A 64 -9.34 -23.06 19.46
C ILE A 64 -8.96 -22.35 18.16
N ILE A 65 -7.79 -22.73 17.64
CA ILE A 65 -7.31 -22.38 16.29
C ILE A 65 -7.09 -23.65 15.46
N SER A 66 -6.97 -23.47 14.15
CA SER A 66 -6.68 -24.56 13.22
C SER A 66 -5.74 -24.14 12.09
N PHE A 67 -5.07 -25.13 11.51
CA PHE A 67 -4.40 -25.03 10.22
C PHE A 67 -4.44 -26.39 9.51
N MET A 68 -4.26 -26.38 8.19
CA MET A 68 -4.37 -27.58 7.35
C MET A 68 -3.09 -27.82 6.57
N PRO A 69 -2.12 -28.60 7.10
CA PRO A 69 -0.93 -29.01 6.37
C PRO A 69 -1.22 -30.20 5.45
N THR A 70 -0.40 -30.39 4.42
CA THR A 70 -0.41 -31.64 3.63
C THR A 70 -0.04 -32.81 4.54
N SER A 71 -0.68 -33.97 4.31
CA SER A 71 -0.41 -35.18 5.12
C SER A 71 1.01 -35.72 4.95
N THR A 72 1.74 -35.26 3.93
CA THR A 72 3.14 -35.60 3.64
C THR A 72 4.16 -34.60 4.20
N SER A 73 3.72 -33.52 4.88
CA SER A 73 4.62 -32.49 5.40
C SER A 73 5.47 -33.02 6.56
N TRP A 74 6.79 -32.99 6.40
CA TRP A 74 7.74 -33.36 7.44
C TRP A 74 7.65 -32.46 8.68
N ASN A 75 7.58 -31.13 8.49
CA ASN A 75 7.44 -30.18 9.61
C ASN A 75 6.13 -30.45 10.37
N ALA A 76 5.02 -30.69 9.66
CA ALA A 76 3.73 -30.93 10.30
C ALA A 76 3.74 -32.20 11.16
N ALA A 77 4.34 -33.29 10.67
CA ALA A 77 4.46 -34.53 11.44
C ALA A 77 5.20 -34.30 12.77
N ARG A 78 6.28 -33.53 12.76
CA ARG A 78 7.07 -33.21 13.96
C ARG A 78 6.37 -32.24 14.91
N ILE A 79 5.65 -31.25 14.37
CA ILE A 79 4.82 -30.35 15.18
C ILE A 79 3.71 -31.13 15.89
N ILE A 80 3.07 -32.07 15.21
CA ILE A 80 2.02 -32.93 15.79
C ILE A 80 2.61 -33.87 16.84
N GLU A 81 3.79 -34.44 16.59
CA GLU A 81 4.49 -35.32 17.53
C GLU A 81 4.92 -34.60 18.82
N THR A 82 5.47 -33.39 18.70
CA THR A 82 5.87 -32.57 19.85
C THR A 82 4.68 -31.89 20.54
N GLY A 83 3.56 -31.76 19.82
CA GLY A 83 2.28 -31.31 20.37
C GLY A 83 2.21 -29.82 20.70
N ARG A 84 3.23 -29.02 20.35
CA ARG A 84 3.26 -27.58 20.67
C ARG A 84 3.78 -26.75 19.51
N PHE A 85 3.24 -25.56 19.32
CA PHE A 85 3.71 -24.64 18.30
C PHE A 85 3.36 -23.18 18.61
N VAL A 86 3.95 -22.27 17.84
CA VAL A 86 3.54 -20.87 17.74
C VAL A 86 3.04 -20.60 16.32
N ALA A 87 1.82 -20.08 16.19
CA ALA A 87 1.31 -19.52 14.94
C ALA A 87 1.64 -18.04 14.88
N ASN A 88 2.52 -17.64 13.95
CA ASN A 88 2.95 -16.25 13.77
C ASN A 88 2.27 -15.67 12.52
N VAL A 89 1.34 -14.74 12.71
CA VAL A 89 0.66 -14.04 11.61
C VAL A 89 1.65 -13.05 10.98
N LEU A 90 1.93 -13.22 9.68
CA LEU A 90 2.96 -12.45 9.00
C LEU A 90 2.44 -11.10 8.52
N GLY A 91 3.28 -10.06 8.58
CA GLY A 91 3.02 -8.75 7.99
C GLY A 91 3.61 -8.62 6.59
N SER A 92 3.25 -7.55 5.89
CA SER A 92 3.66 -7.26 4.51
C SER A 92 5.19 -7.21 4.34
N GLY A 93 5.94 -6.82 5.39
CA GLY A 93 7.40 -6.85 5.39
C GLY A 93 8.03 -8.26 5.39
N HIS A 94 7.26 -9.32 5.65
CA HIS A 94 7.76 -10.69 5.79
C HIS A 94 7.74 -11.52 4.51
N GLU A 95 7.59 -10.90 3.32
CA GLU A 95 7.57 -11.65 2.06
C GLU A 95 8.84 -12.51 1.87
N THR A 96 10.02 -11.95 2.13
CA THR A 96 11.29 -12.67 2.01
C THR A 96 11.36 -13.85 2.97
N LEU A 97 11.01 -13.64 4.25
CA LEU A 97 10.93 -14.71 5.27
C LEU A 97 10.01 -15.85 4.79
N CYS A 98 8.83 -15.50 4.29
CA CYS A 98 7.86 -16.46 3.77
C CYS A 98 8.43 -17.30 2.61
N ARG A 99 9.12 -16.66 1.66
CA ARG A 99 9.75 -17.34 0.52
C ARG A 99 10.86 -18.30 0.93
N GLU A 100 11.68 -17.94 1.91
CA GLU A 100 12.77 -18.80 2.38
C GLU A 100 12.25 -20.02 3.16
N PHE A 101 11.19 -19.85 3.96
CA PHE A 101 10.52 -21.00 4.57
C PHE A 101 9.84 -21.93 3.55
N ALA A 102 9.33 -21.40 2.45
CA ALA A 102 8.73 -22.20 1.37
C ALA A 102 9.78 -22.98 0.54
N ARG A 103 11.02 -22.48 0.45
CA ARG A 103 12.14 -23.15 -0.23
C ARG A 103 12.74 -24.30 0.56
N GLY A 104 12.63 -24.26 1.89
CA GLY A 104 13.24 -25.25 2.78
C GLY A 104 14.76 -25.08 2.91
N ALA A 105 15.26 -23.84 2.89
CA ALA A 105 16.68 -23.55 3.14
C ALA A 105 17.07 -23.87 4.60
N ASP A 106 18.30 -24.37 4.80
CA ASP A 106 18.83 -24.77 6.11
C ASP A 106 18.96 -23.56 7.08
N ASP A 107 19.13 -22.35 6.55
CA ASP A 107 19.32 -21.11 7.31
C ASP A 107 18.07 -20.21 7.37
N ARG A 108 16.88 -20.74 7.01
CA ARG A 108 15.62 -19.95 6.94
C ARG A 108 15.27 -19.15 8.21
N PHE A 109 15.69 -19.60 9.39
CA PHE A 109 15.51 -18.85 10.65
C PHE A 109 16.40 -17.60 10.77
N ALA A 110 17.43 -17.44 9.93
CA ALA A 110 18.26 -16.23 9.89
C ALA A 110 17.51 -15.00 9.32
N TYR A 111 16.37 -15.21 8.66
CA TYR A 111 15.57 -14.16 8.00
C TYR A 111 14.53 -13.51 8.92
N GLY A 112 14.49 -13.89 10.21
CA GLY A 112 13.54 -13.36 11.17
C GLY A 112 14.21 -12.92 12.46
N VAL A 113 13.52 -12.10 13.23
CA VAL A 113 13.94 -11.68 14.56
C VAL A 113 13.12 -12.45 15.58
N TRP A 114 13.77 -13.35 16.32
CA TRP A 114 13.08 -14.34 17.14
C TRP A 114 13.21 -14.04 18.62
N ASP A 115 12.10 -14.21 19.33
CA ASP A 115 12.07 -14.44 20.77
C ASP A 115 11.86 -15.93 21.03
N THR A 116 12.15 -16.34 22.26
CA THR A 116 11.86 -17.69 22.74
C THR A 116 10.70 -17.60 23.72
N THR A 117 9.64 -18.37 23.51
CA THR A 117 8.53 -18.45 24.47
C THR A 117 9.02 -19.11 25.78
N PRO A 118 8.27 -18.99 26.90
CA PRO A 118 8.61 -19.71 28.13
C PRO A 118 8.77 -21.23 27.94
N ASP A 119 8.07 -21.80 26.95
CA ASP A 119 8.13 -23.22 26.58
C ASP A 119 9.24 -23.55 25.55
N GLY A 120 10.13 -22.60 25.23
CA GLY A 120 11.27 -22.85 24.34
C GLY A 120 10.96 -22.74 22.84
N LEU A 121 9.77 -22.26 22.45
CA LEU A 121 9.35 -22.22 21.06
C LEU A 121 9.82 -20.91 20.36
N PRO A 122 10.21 -20.95 19.08
CA PRO A 122 10.55 -19.73 18.33
C PRO A 122 9.29 -18.90 18.08
N ARG A 123 9.27 -17.65 18.56
CA ARG A 123 8.23 -16.66 18.26
C ARG A 123 8.84 -15.53 17.44
N LEU A 124 8.22 -15.18 16.32
CA LEU A 124 8.65 -14.05 15.51
C LEU A 124 8.24 -12.75 16.21
N ARG A 125 9.22 -11.91 16.59
CA ARG A 125 9.03 -10.73 17.46
C ARG A 125 8.11 -9.68 16.82
N ASP A 126 8.33 -9.45 15.54
CA ASP A 126 7.63 -8.48 14.72
C ASP A 126 6.39 -9.07 14.02
N ALA A 127 5.97 -10.30 14.31
CA ALA A 127 4.73 -10.86 13.76
C ALA A 127 3.51 -9.99 14.11
N VAL A 128 2.57 -9.77 13.18
CA VAL A 128 1.37 -8.95 13.42
C VAL A 128 0.61 -9.42 14.67
N ALA A 129 0.46 -10.73 14.78
CA ALA A 129 -0.09 -11.41 15.95
C ALA A 129 0.56 -12.78 16.09
N TRP A 130 0.49 -13.34 17.29
CA TRP A 130 1.01 -14.67 17.57
C TRP A 130 0.11 -15.44 18.54
N PHE A 131 0.11 -16.77 18.42
CA PHE A 131 -0.63 -17.69 19.26
C PHE A 131 0.28 -18.87 19.62
N THR A 132 0.55 -19.08 20.90
CA THR A 132 1.12 -20.34 21.40
C THR A 132 -0.02 -21.30 21.64
N ALA A 133 0.12 -22.53 21.15
CA ALA A 133 -0.95 -23.52 21.23
C ALA A 133 -0.42 -24.94 21.41
N ASP A 134 -1.24 -25.75 22.09
CA ASP A 134 -1.06 -27.19 22.24
C ASP A 134 -1.96 -27.92 21.24
N VAL A 135 -1.42 -28.90 20.52
CA VAL A 135 -2.18 -29.72 19.56
C VAL A 135 -3.26 -30.50 20.32
N ARG A 136 -4.51 -30.30 19.91
CA ARG A 136 -5.69 -30.92 20.49
C ARG A 136 -6.04 -32.23 19.78
N ASP A 137 -6.17 -32.16 18.45
CA ASP A 137 -6.60 -33.27 17.61
C ASP A 137 -6.20 -33.06 16.15
N THR A 138 -6.19 -34.14 15.36
CA THR A 138 -5.92 -34.13 13.93
C THR A 138 -7.01 -34.90 13.18
N VAL A 139 -7.67 -34.25 12.21
CA VAL A 139 -8.75 -34.86 11.43
C VAL A 139 -8.29 -35.08 9.98
N PRO A 140 -8.31 -36.32 9.45
CA PRO A 140 -7.98 -36.57 8.04
C PRO A 140 -8.94 -35.84 7.09
N ALA A 141 -8.39 -35.15 6.08
CA ALA A 141 -9.15 -34.33 5.14
C ALA A 141 -8.56 -34.42 3.72
N GLY A 142 -8.75 -35.58 3.07
CA GLY A 142 -8.22 -35.83 1.73
C GLY A 142 -6.69 -36.00 1.73
N ASP A 143 -5.99 -35.18 0.96
CA ASP A 143 -4.51 -35.13 0.93
C ASP A 143 -3.90 -34.20 2.00
N HIS A 144 -4.76 -33.59 2.82
CA HIS A 144 -4.41 -32.78 3.99
C HIS A 144 -4.98 -33.41 5.27
N GLN A 145 -4.61 -32.83 6.39
CA GLN A 145 -5.23 -33.05 7.70
C GLN A 145 -5.59 -31.70 8.32
N ILE A 146 -6.64 -31.64 9.12
CA ILE A 146 -7.00 -30.47 9.91
C ILE A 146 -6.37 -30.64 11.28
N VAL A 147 -5.43 -29.77 11.64
CA VAL A 147 -4.87 -29.71 12.98
C VAL A 147 -5.71 -28.74 13.80
N LEU A 148 -6.28 -29.20 14.91
CA LEU A 148 -6.96 -28.38 15.91
C LEU A 148 -6.03 -28.19 17.10
N ALA A 149 -6.00 -26.98 17.67
CA ALA A 149 -5.12 -26.68 18.80
C ALA A 149 -5.77 -25.74 19.81
N ASP A 150 -5.50 -26.00 21.10
CA ASP A 150 -5.91 -25.18 22.23
C ASP A 150 -4.90 -24.04 22.42
N VAL A 151 -5.37 -22.79 22.39
CA VAL A 151 -4.50 -21.62 22.58
C VAL A 151 -4.17 -21.47 24.06
N THR A 152 -2.88 -21.43 24.38
CA THR A 152 -2.35 -21.27 25.75
C THR A 152 -1.93 -19.84 26.04
N SER A 153 -1.48 -19.10 25.02
CA SER A 153 -1.19 -17.66 25.11
C SER A 153 -1.27 -17.01 23.74
N LEU A 154 -1.62 -15.74 23.67
CA LEU A 154 -1.69 -14.97 22.43
C LEU A 154 -1.35 -13.50 22.66
N GLY A 155 -0.98 -12.81 21.58
CA GLY A 155 -0.69 -11.39 21.63
C GLY A 155 -0.55 -10.77 20.24
N VAL A 156 -0.33 -9.46 20.24
CA VAL A 156 0.01 -8.67 19.05
C VAL A 156 1.50 -8.37 19.03
N GLY A 157 2.08 -8.21 17.84
CA GLY A 157 3.48 -7.78 17.71
C GLY A 157 3.69 -6.30 18.02
N ASP A 158 4.92 -5.85 17.80
CA ASP A 158 5.34 -4.45 18.03
C ASP A 158 4.89 -3.46 16.94
N GLY A 159 4.26 -3.97 15.86
CA GLY A 159 3.75 -3.16 14.75
C GLY A 159 4.79 -2.80 13.68
N SER A 160 6.02 -3.31 13.77
CA SER A 160 7.11 -2.95 12.85
C SER A 160 7.05 -3.63 11.47
N CYS A 161 6.28 -4.71 11.31
CA CYS A 161 6.22 -5.49 10.06
C CYS A 161 5.14 -5.04 9.04
N GLY A 162 4.41 -3.97 9.33
CA GLY A 162 3.30 -3.49 8.50
C GLY A 162 1.96 -4.20 8.71
N LEU A 163 1.04 -4.03 7.76
CA LEU A 163 -0.28 -4.68 7.76
C LEU A 163 -0.16 -6.18 7.43
N PRO A 164 -1.19 -7.01 7.72
CA PRO A 164 -1.15 -8.45 7.42
C PRO A 164 -0.79 -8.76 5.96
N LEU A 165 0.13 -9.72 5.80
CA LEU A 165 0.49 -10.29 4.49
C LEU A 165 -0.70 -11.10 3.97
N ILE A 166 -1.11 -10.81 2.74
CA ILE A 166 -2.18 -11.49 2.01
C ILE A 166 -1.59 -12.33 0.88
N PHE A 167 -2.09 -13.54 0.72
CA PHE A 167 -1.83 -14.38 -0.45
C PHE A 167 -3.08 -14.44 -1.33
N LEU A 168 -2.95 -14.01 -2.58
CA LEU A 168 -4.04 -13.96 -3.56
C LEU A 168 -3.52 -14.24 -4.97
N LYS A 169 -4.20 -15.11 -5.72
CA LYS A 169 -3.85 -15.49 -7.11
C LYS A 169 -2.39 -15.92 -7.30
N GLY A 170 -1.80 -16.56 -6.30
CA GLY A 170 -0.40 -17.02 -6.36
C GLY A 170 0.66 -15.95 -6.05
N GLY A 171 0.24 -14.73 -5.70
CA GLY A 171 1.10 -13.63 -5.32
C GLY A 171 0.94 -13.22 -3.85
N TYR A 172 1.95 -12.52 -3.35
CA TYR A 172 1.87 -11.83 -2.07
C TYR A 172 1.43 -10.38 -2.28
N GLY A 173 0.70 -9.84 -1.31
CA GLY A 173 0.32 -8.44 -1.24
C GLY A 173 0.01 -8.06 0.21
N SER A 174 -0.45 -6.84 0.39
CA SER A 174 -0.95 -6.35 1.68
C SER A 174 -2.44 -6.09 1.58
N PHE A 175 -3.12 -6.19 2.73
CA PHE A 175 -4.43 -5.57 2.85
C PHE A 175 -4.29 -4.05 2.79
N THR A 176 -5.11 -3.41 1.95
CA THR A 176 -5.33 -1.96 1.95
C THR A 176 -6.82 -1.76 2.17
N VAL A 177 -7.22 -0.98 3.17
CA VAL A 177 -8.63 -0.64 3.38
C VAL A 177 -9.01 0.39 2.31
N PRO A 178 -9.94 0.09 1.38
CA PRO A 178 -10.49 1.11 0.50
C PRO A 178 -11.46 1.96 1.34
N SER A 179 -10.94 2.97 2.05
CA SER A 179 -11.68 4.06 2.75
C SER A 179 -12.78 3.68 3.78
N LEU A 180 -12.77 4.39 4.92
CA LEU A 180 -13.73 4.37 6.04
C LEU A 180 -13.69 3.18 7.04
N GLN A 181 -12.69 3.20 7.92
CA GLN A 181 -12.96 3.31 9.36
C GLN A 181 -11.93 4.29 9.95
N PHE A 182 -12.37 5.54 10.06
CA PHE A 182 -11.57 6.66 10.54
C PHE A 182 -11.20 6.46 12.01
N ASP A 183 -9.91 6.31 12.30
CA ASP A 183 -9.40 6.37 13.67
C ASP A 183 -9.15 7.83 14.07
N LEU A 184 -10.10 8.41 14.81
CA LEU A 184 -10.03 9.79 15.33
C LEU A 184 -8.82 10.03 16.23
N HIS A 185 -8.20 8.98 16.78
CA HIS A 185 -7.02 9.12 17.65
C HIS A 185 -5.73 9.42 16.86
N GLN A 186 -5.67 9.10 15.57
CA GLN A 186 -4.48 9.30 14.72
C GLN A 186 -4.44 10.67 14.01
N PHE A 187 -5.54 11.44 13.99
CA PHE A 187 -5.66 12.70 13.23
C PHE A 187 -5.22 13.97 13.98
N GLY A 188 -4.75 13.84 15.23
CA GLY A 188 -4.47 15.00 16.08
C GLY A 188 -3.45 15.98 15.47
N GLU A 189 -2.53 15.49 14.67
CA GLU A 189 -1.53 16.32 13.98
C GLU A 189 -2.08 16.93 12.69
N GLN A 190 -2.81 16.16 11.90
CA GLN A 190 -3.40 16.58 10.62
C GLN A 190 -4.51 17.61 10.82
N LEU A 191 -5.30 17.51 11.90
CA LEU A 191 -6.29 18.53 12.23
C LEU A 191 -5.63 19.86 12.62
N ARG A 192 -4.51 19.80 13.37
CA ARG A 192 -3.69 21.00 13.66
C ARG A 192 -3.11 21.60 12.39
N LEU A 193 -2.65 20.76 11.45
CA LEU A 193 -2.16 21.19 10.15
C LEU A 193 -3.27 21.91 9.35
N VAL A 194 -4.47 21.36 9.29
CA VAL A 194 -5.63 22.00 8.61
C VAL A 194 -5.98 23.34 9.25
N GLU A 195 -6.09 23.39 10.57
CA GLU A 195 -6.42 24.61 11.31
C GLU A 195 -5.36 25.71 11.12
N ALA A 196 -4.08 25.32 11.13
CA ALA A 196 -2.96 26.25 10.95
C ALA A 196 -2.85 26.77 9.51
N MET A 197 -3.13 25.93 8.50
CA MET A 197 -2.84 26.24 7.10
C MET A 197 -4.05 26.75 6.30
N GLY A 198 -5.28 26.41 6.74
CA GLY A 198 -6.51 26.65 5.96
C GLY A 198 -6.69 28.10 5.52
N GLY A 199 -6.55 29.07 6.44
CA GLY A 199 -6.75 30.48 6.12
C GLY A 199 -5.75 31.03 5.09
N THR A 200 -4.49 30.61 5.15
CA THR A 200 -3.44 31.03 4.20
C THR A 200 -3.68 30.44 2.81
N MET A 201 -4.13 29.18 2.72
CA MET A 201 -4.52 28.57 1.45
C MET A 201 -5.76 29.26 0.85
N GLU A 202 -6.79 29.50 1.66
CA GLU A 202 -8.03 30.15 1.21
C GLU A 202 -7.79 31.56 0.66
N GLU A 203 -6.94 32.34 1.33
CA GLU A 203 -6.52 33.67 0.89
C GLU A 203 -5.88 33.61 -0.51
N PHE A 204 -4.97 32.65 -0.72
CA PHE A 204 -4.31 32.46 -2.01
C PHE A 204 -5.28 32.02 -3.10
N ALA A 205 -6.12 31.01 -2.82
CA ALA A 205 -7.09 30.46 -3.77
C ALA A 205 -8.05 31.55 -4.30
N GLN A 206 -8.55 32.40 -3.40
CA GLN A 206 -9.43 33.52 -3.76
C GLN A 206 -8.69 34.59 -4.55
N ARG A 207 -7.50 35.00 -4.09
CA ARG A 207 -6.72 36.08 -4.73
C ARG A 207 -6.28 35.71 -6.15
N ALA A 208 -5.89 34.46 -6.37
CA ALA A 208 -5.41 33.98 -7.66
C ALA A 208 -6.51 33.43 -8.57
N ASP A 209 -7.77 33.33 -8.08
CA ASP A 209 -8.90 32.69 -8.78
C ASP A 209 -8.55 31.27 -9.29
N VAL A 210 -7.99 30.46 -8.39
CA VAL A 210 -7.58 29.07 -8.63
C VAL A 210 -8.21 28.15 -7.60
N GLU A 211 -8.28 26.87 -7.93
CA GLU A 211 -8.63 25.82 -6.98
C GLU A 211 -7.38 25.42 -6.20
N CYS A 212 -7.54 25.15 -4.90
CA CYS A 212 -6.45 24.69 -4.05
C CYS A 212 -6.89 23.49 -3.21
N ILE A 213 -5.99 22.51 -3.07
CA ILE A 213 -6.15 21.34 -2.21
C ILE A 213 -4.89 21.19 -1.36
N LEU A 214 -5.06 20.88 -0.07
CA LEU A 214 -3.98 20.39 0.77
C LEU A 214 -4.11 18.89 0.92
N SER A 215 -3.03 18.16 0.70
CA SER A 215 -2.94 16.73 0.94
C SER A 215 -1.67 16.33 1.69
N THR A 216 -1.73 15.23 2.43
CA THR A 216 -0.62 14.67 3.20
C THR A 216 -0.50 13.18 2.95
N VAL A 217 0.66 12.60 3.22
CA VAL A 217 0.79 11.14 3.30
C VAL A 217 0.34 10.68 4.69
N VAL A 218 -0.50 9.64 4.72
CA VAL A 218 -0.82 8.86 5.91
C VAL A 218 -0.59 7.40 5.56
N ARG A 219 0.44 6.79 6.16
CA ARG A 219 0.91 5.45 5.84
C ARG A 219 1.28 5.35 4.34
N ASP A 220 0.55 4.57 3.56
CA ASP A 220 0.77 4.28 2.14
C ASP A 220 -0.15 5.08 1.20
N SER A 221 -0.92 6.01 1.76
CA SER A 221 -1.97 6.73 1.05
C SER A 221 -1.81 8.23 1.21
N VAL A 222 -2.12 8.97 0.17
CA VAL A 222 -2.30 10.42 0.20
C VAL A 222 -3.74 10.70 0.62
N VAL A 223 -3.92 11.64 1.53
CA VAL A 223 -5.21 12.04 2.09
C VAL A 223 -5.43 13.52 1.84
N VAL A 224 -6.57 13.88 1.27
CA VAL A 224 -6.99 15.27 1.10
C VAL A 224 -7.50 15.83 2.43
N LEU A 225 -6.80 16.84 2.93
CA LEU A 225 -7.01 17.46 4.23
C LEU A 225 -7.95 18.68 4.15
N ALA A 226 -7.77 19.51 3.12
CA ALA A 226 -8.53 20.74 2.93
C ALA A 226 -8.67 21.05 1.43
N ALA A 227 -9.70 21.81 1.08
CA ALA A 227 -9.90 22.29 -0.28
C ALA A 227 -10.54 23.69 -0.28
N ALA A 228 -10.17 24.53 -1.22
CA ALA A 228 -10.66 25.90 -1.38
C ALA A 228 -10.98 26.24 -2.84
N ASN A 229 -12.02 27.06 -3.02
CA ASN A 229 -12.46 27.61 -4.31
C ASN A 229 -12.84 26.56 -5.38
N LEU A 230 -13.37 25.40 -4.97
CA LEU A 230 -13.75 24.31 -5.87
C LEU A 230 -14.88 24.71 -6.83
N ARG A 231 -14.73 24.42 -8.14
CA ARG A 231 -15.79 24.70 -9.11
C ARG A 231 -16.89 23.62 -9.09
N PRO A 232 -18.19 23.99 -9.18
CA PRO A 232 -19.32 23.08 -8.93
C PRO A 232 -19.48 21.89 -9.90
N ASN A 233 -18.81 21.90 -11.05
CA ASN A 233 -19.13 21.02 -12.18
C ASN A 233 -18.21 19.79 -12.32
N ARG A 234 -17.35 19.50 -11.34
CA ARG A 234 -16.46 18.32 -11.37
C ARG A 234 -17.01 17.07 -10.66
N GLY A 235 -18.26 17.07 -10.14
CA GLY A 235 -18.80 15.89 -9.42
C GLY A 235 -18.17 15.61 -8.05
N LEU A 236 -17.22 16.45 -7.62
CA LEU A 236 -16.36 16.29 -6.44
C LEU A 236 -16.94 16.90 -5.15
N SER A 237 -18.24 16.71 -4.90
CA SER A 237 -18.93 17.34 -3.75
C SER A 237 -18.44 16.89 -2.35
N SER A 238 -17.39 16.05 -2.25
CA SER A 238 -16.76 15.68 -0.98
C SER A 238 -15.28 15.27 -1.12
N MET A 239 -14.39 16.15 -1.60
CA MET A 239 -12.95 15.83 -1.66
C MET A 239 -12.28 15.71 -0.28
N LEU A 240 -12.86 16.31 0.75
CA LEU A 240 -12.32 16.21 2.11
C LEU A 240 -12.34 14.76 2.59
N GLY A 241 -11.18 14.25 3.00
CA GLY A 241 -11.01 12.87 3.42
C GLY A 241 -10.88 11.86 2.28
N MET A 242 -10.87 12.31 1.02
CA MET A 242 -10.55 11.45 -0.12
C MET A 242 -9.12 10.93 -0.01
N THR A 243 -8.93 9.64 -0.32
CA THR A 243 -7.62 9.00 -0.25
C THR A 243 -7.25 8.33 -1.56
N PHE A 244 -5.98 8.40 -1.94
CA PHE A 244 -5.44 7.71 -3.11
C PHE A 244 -4.03 7.19 -2.83
N PRO A 245 -3.51 6.20 -3.59
CA PRO A 245 -2.22 5.60 -3.28
C PRO A 245 -1.07 6.61 -3.33
N PHE A 246 -0.14 6.52 -2.38
CA PHE A 246 1.11 7.26 -2.42
C PHE A 246 2.12 6.55 -3.34
N ALA A 247 2.03 6.83 -4.65
CA ALA A 247 2.80 6.15 -5.69
C ALA A 247 2.91 6.99 -6.97
N ALA A 248 3.99 6.80 -7.75
CA ALA A 248 4.19 7.50 -9.02
C ALA A 248 3.09 7.19 -10.07
N PRO A 249 2.71 8.17 -10.91
CA PRO A 249 3.18 9.55 -10.96
C PRO A 249 2.42 10.48 -9.99
N LEU A 250 1.72 9.93 -9.00
CA LEU A 250 0.96 10.70 -8.00
C LEU A 250 1.88 11.19 -6.88
N SER A 251 1.59 12.39 -6.41
CA SER A 251 2.29 13.12 -5.36
C SER A 251 3.84 13.07 -5.42
N PRO A 252 4.48 13.25 -6.59
CA PRO A 252 5.93 13.32 -6.68
C PRO A 252 6.51 14.51 -5.90
N ALA A 253 5.74 15.57 -5.63
CA ALA A 253 6.19 16.66 -4.76
C ALA A 253 6.45 16.18 -3.32
N LEU A 254 5.53 15.40 -2.73
CA LEU A 254 5.75 14.75 -1.43
C LEU A 254 6.94 13.78 -1.48
N ALA A 255 7.03 12.92 -2.51
CA ALA A 255 8.06 11.89 -2.59
C ALA A 255 9.49 12.41 -2.86
N THR A 256 9.65 13.61 -3.41
CA THR A 256 10.96 14.14 -3.83
C THR A 256 11.83 14.57 -2.64
N TRP A 257 11.17 15.07 -1.60
CA TRP A 257 11.78 15.52 -0.34
C TRP A 257 11.23 14.75 0.86
N SER A 258 10.69 13.55 0.68
CA SER A 258 10.23 12.73 1.82
C SER A 258 11.40 12.15 2.62
N SER A 259 11.12 11.59 3.80
CA SER A 259 12.09 10.74 4.50
C SER A 259 12.49 9.52 3.65
N GLU A 260 13.58 8.85 4.03
CA GLU A 260 14.04 7.64 3.33
C GLU A 260 12.99 6.52 3.34
N GLU A 261 12.28 6.35 4.47
CA GLU A 261 11.21 5.37 4.64
C GLU A 261 10.02 5.67 3.73
N ALA A 262 9.55 6.92 3.74
CA ALA A 262 8.45 7.36 2.90
C ALA A 262 8.81 7.28 1.40
N HIS A 263 10.07 7.58 1.04
CA HIS A 263 10.53 7.44 -0.33
C HIS A 263 10.54 5.97 -0.78
N LYS A 264 11.05 5.05 0.06
CA LYS A 264 11.00 3.60 -0.20
C LYS A 264 9.57 3.13 -0.42
N LEU A 265 8.66 3.56 0.45
CA LEU A 265 7.24 3.25 0.34
C LEU A 265 6.64 3.73 -0.99
N TRP A 266 6.91 4.98 -1.39
CA TRP A 266 6.45 5.51 -2.67
C TRP A 266 6.94 4.68 -3.86
N VAL A 267 8.23 4.30 -3.86
CA VAL A 267 8.81 3.45 -4.92
C VAL A 267 8.18 2.06 -4.94
N GLU A 268 7.94 1.45 -3.77
CA GLU A 268 7.33 0.13 -3.65
C GLU A 268 5.87 0.13 -4.05
N SER A 269 5.08 1.10 -3.61
CA SER A 269 3.69 1.29 -4.01
C SER A 269 3.58 1.51 -5.52
N SER A 270 4.51 2.28 -6.11
CA SER A 270 4.61 2.43 -7.57
C SER A 270 4.81 1.08 -8.26
N ARG A 271 5.69 0.21 -7.74
CA ARG A 271 5.93 -1.12 -8.30
C ARG A 271 4.70 -2.03 -8.17
N HIS A 272 3.97 -1.95 -7.06
CA HIS A 272 2.76 -2.73 -6.87
C HIS A 272 1.67 -2.33 -7.88
N LEU A 273 1.44 -1.03 -8.06
CA LEU A 273 0.44 -0.54 -9.00
C LEU A 273 0.82 -0.86 -10.46
N LEU A 274 2.08 -0.66 -10.84
CA LEU A 274 2.51 -0.68 -12.25
C LEU A 274 3.18 -1.98 -12.70
N GLY A 275 3.43 -2.90 -11.77
CA GLY A 275 4.14 -4.15 -12.02
C GLY A 275 5.65 -3.96 -12.20
N GLN A 276 6.06 -3.14 -13.16
CA GLN A 276 7.46 -2.71 -13.35
C GLN A 276 7.55 -1.19 -13.37
N VAL A 277 8.46 -0.64 -12.56
CA VAL A 277 8.76 0.78 -12.54
C VAL A 277 10.23 0.99 -12.87
N ASP A 278 10.46 1.76 -13.92
CA ASP A 278 11.80 2.12 -14.37
C ASP A 278 12.39 3.18 -13.42
N ARG A 279 13.37 2.79 -12.59
CA ARG A 279 14.02 3.68 -11.62
C ARG A 279 14.55 4.98 -12.26
N PRO A 280 15.24 4.94 -13.41
CA PRO A 280 15.57 6.12 -14.21
C PRO A 280 14.41 7.10 -14.45
N VAL A 281 13.19 6.61 -14.69
CA VAL A 281 12.02 7.47 -14.92
C VAL A 281 11.60 8.17 -13.64
N LEU A 282 11.55 7.45 -12.52
CA LEU A 282 11.26 8.07 -11.22
C LEU A 282 12.31 9.12 -10.87
N GLN A 283 13.59 8.80 -11.09
CA GLN A 283 14.68 9.74 -10.84
C GLN A 283 14.55 11.00 -11.70
N ALA A 284 14.33 10.85 -13.01
CA ALA A 284 14.16 11.98 -13.91
C ALA A 284 12.94 12.84 -13.56
N MET A 285 11.85 12.22 -13.08
CA MET A 285 10.68 12.93 -12.56
C MET A 285 11.07 13.77 -11.33
N GLN A 286 11.73 13.17 -10.33
CA GLN A 286 12.17 13.88 -9.13
C GLN A 286 13.18 15.00 -9.42
N ASP A 287 14.12 14.77 -10.35
CA ASP A 287 15.11 15.79 -10.73
C ASP A 287 14.44 17.03 -11.32
N ARG A 288 13.41 16.84 -12.15
CA ARG A 288 12.59 17.96 -12.66
C ARG A 288 11.79 18.66 -11.58
N VAL A 289 11.29 17.92 -10.59
CA VAL A 289 10.61 18.50 -9.43
C VAL A 289 11.59 19.34 -8.63
N ARG A 290 12.83 18.88 -8.44
CA ARG A 290 13.90 19.65 -7.77
C ARG A 290 14.27 20.91 -8.55
N GLU A 291 14.43 20.82 -9.87
CA GLU A 291 14.76 21.97 -10.72
C GLU A 291 13.69 23.08 -10.67
N ARG A 292 12.40 22.71 -10.64
CA ARG A 292 11.30 23.67 -10.64
C ARG A 292 10.89 24.12 -9.23
N GLY A 293 11.14 23.27 -8.24
CA GLY A 293 10.59 23.41 -6.89
C GLY A 293 9.12 23.02 -6.77
N TYR A 294 8.52 22.42 -7.79
CA TYR A 294 7.15 21.92 -7.80
C TYR A 294 6.98 20.81 -8.83
N ALA A 295 6.01 19.93 -8.62
CA ALA A 295 5.60 18.94 -9.60
C ALA A 295 4.44 19.43 -10.45
N ILE A 296 4.27 18.85 -11.64
CA ILE A 296 3.19 19.20 -12.57
C ILE A 296 2.43 17.95 -12.97
N SER A 297 1.12 18.09 -13.13
CA SER A 297 0.23 17.11 -13.74
C SER A 297 -0.29 17.68 -15.07
N LEU A 298 -0.54 16.79 -16.02
CA LEU A 298 -0.74 17.14 -17.43
C LEU A 298 -2.05 16.61 -17.97
N GLY A 299 -2.72 17.43 -18.79
CA GLY A 299 -3.82 17.02 -19.65
C GLY A 299 -5.10 16.60 -18.91
N THR A 300 -6.22 16.62 -19.64
CA THR A 300 -7.48 16.03 -19.19
C THR A 300 -7.36 14.52 -18.95
N ALA A 301 -6.37 13.86 -19.56
CA ALA A 301 -6.10 12.44 -19.38
C ALA A 301 -5.69 12.10 -17.94
N MET A 302 -4.91 12.92 -17.23
CA MET A 302 -4.63 12.69 -15.80
C MET A 302 -5.83 12.97 -14.91
N ASP A 303 -6.64 13.99 -15.22
CA ASP A 303 -7.85 14.30 -14.45
C ASP A 303 -8.91 13.18 -14.64
N GLU A 304 -9.15 12.72 -15.87
CA GLU A 304 -10.03 11.60 -16.18
C GLU A 304 -9.47 10.26 -15.66
N ALA A 305 -8.15 10.06 -15.76
CA ALA A 305 -7.45 8.92 -15.15
C ALA A 305 -7.68 8.88 -13.64
N PHE A 306 -7.49 10.02 -12.97
CA PHE A 306 -7.63 10.14 -11.54
C PHE A 306 -9.08 9.89 -11.11
N ASP A 307 -10.07 10.44 -11.83
CA ASP A 307 -11.49 10.15 -11.61
C ASP A 307 -11.80 8.65 -11.78
N VAL A 308 -11.26 7.98 -12.80
CA VAL A 308 -11.45 6.54 -13.00
C VAL A 308 -10.79 5.72 -11.89
N VAL A 309 -9.55 6.03 -11.50
CA VAL A 309 -8.80 5.25 -10.49
C VAL A 309 -9.33 5.46 -9.08
N VAL A 310 -9.77 6.67 -8.73
CA VAL A 310 -10.24 7.01 -7.39
C VAL A 310 -11.73 6.73 -7.23
N ALA A 311 -12.54 6.90 -8.27
CA ALA A 311 -13.99 6.70 -8.19
C ALA A 311 -14.47 5.30 -8.64
N ASN A 312 -13.64 4.49 -9.33
CA ASN A 312 -14.03 3.18 -9.82
C ASN A 312 -13.23 2.02 -9.19
N PRO A 313 -13.79 1.31 -8.17
CA PRO A 313 -13.15 0.17 -7.54
C PRO A 313 -13.00 -1.05 -8.45
N ASP A 314 -13.66 -1.09 -9.61
CA ASP A 314 -13.59 -2.20 -10.58
C ASP A 314 -12.46 -2.04 -11.62
N THR A 315 -11.66 -0.96 -11.55
CA THR A 315 -10.57 -0.72 -12.50
C THR A 315 -9.53 -1.83 -12.42
N SER A 316 -9.32 -2.56 -13.52
CA SER A 316 -8.39 -3.68 -13.53
C SER A 316 -6.94 -3.21 -13.54
N ARG A 317 -6.02 -4.05 -13.04
CA ARG A 317 -4.58 -3.75 -13.04
C ARG A 317 -4.01 -3.49 -14.43
N ALA A 318 -4.58 -4.13 -15.45
CA ALA A 318 -4.17 -3.92 -16.84
C ALA A 318 -4.59 -2.53 -17.36
N GLU A 319 -5.78 -2.07 -16.98
CA GLU A 319 -6.27 -0.73 -17.32
C GLU A 319 -5.45 0.35 -16.60
N LEU A 320 -5.12 0.14 -15.31
CA LEU A 320 -4.21 1.02 -14.55
C LEU A 320 -2.84 1.13 -15.19
N ALA A 321 -2.23 -0.01 -15.56
CA ALA A 321 -0.90 -0.03 -16.16
C ALA A 321 -0.87 0.65 -17.54
N ALA A 322 -1.91 0.47 -18.36
CA ALA A 322 -2.02 1.12 -19.68
C ALA A 322 -2.15 2.64 -19.56
N LEU A 323 -3.04 3.09 -18.66
CA LEU A 323 -3.25 4.51 -18.35
C LEU A 323 -1.95 5.17 -17.86
N TRP A 324 -1.21 4.49 -16.98
CA TRP A 324 0.06 5.00 -16.47
C TRP A 324 1.18 5.03 -17.51
N THR A 325 1.17 4.08 -18.45
CA THR A 325 2.10 4.11 -19.59
C THR A 325 1.84 5.34 -20.45
N GLN A 326 0.57 5.63 -20.73
CA GLN A 326 0.17 6.83 -21.47
C GLN A 326 0.58 8.12 -20.75
N VAL A 327 0.30 8.24 -19.45
CA VAL A 327 0.69 9.43 -18.66
C VAL A 327 2.21 9.65 -18.67
N ASN A 328 3.00 8.59 -18.59
CA ASN A 328 4.47 8.68 -18.68
C ASN A 328 4.95 9.13 -20.07
N GLU A 329 4.31 8.67 -21.14
CA GLU A 329 4.63 9.09 -22.51
C GLU A 329 4.31 10.57 -22.73
N GLU A 330 3.16 11.04 -22.23
CA GLU A 330 2.78 12.46 -22.26
C GLU A 330 3.79 13.32 -21.48
N TYR A 331 4.17 12.89 -20.28
CA TYR A 331 5.18 13.58 -19.46
C TYR A 331 6.56 13.66 -20.15
N ARG A 332 6.95 12.61 -20.89
CA ARG A 332 8.19 12.61 -21.69
C ARG A 332 8.09 13.56 -22.88
N ALA A 333 6.98 13.55 -23.62
CA ALA A 333 6.78 14.42 -24.78
C ALA A 333 6.81 15.93 -24.41
N LEU A 334 6.33 16.26 -23.22
CA LEU A 334 6.31 17.64 -22.70
C LEU A 334 7.66 18.18 -22.26
N ALA A 335 8.64 17.31 -22.01
CA ALA A 335 10.02 17.69 -21.69
C ALA A 335 10.64 18.66 -22.72
N ASP A 336 10.29 18.45 -23.99
CA ASP A 336 10.91 19.12 -25.13
C ASP A 336 10.04 20.25 -25.69
N SER A 337 8.85 20.48 -25.11
CA SER A 337 7.91 21.51 -25.56
C SER A 337 8.23 22.89 -24.97
N ARG A 338 8.24 23.92 -25.83
CA ARG A 338 8.39 25.33 -25.42
C ARG A 338 7.14 25.93 -24.79
N GLU A 339 5.97 25.35 -25.03
CA GLU A 339 4.67 25.82 -24.52
C GLU A 339 4.03 24.82 -23.55
N TRP A 340 4.85 24.01 -22.87
CA TRP A 340 4.39 22.95 -21.97
C TRP A 340 3.39 23.42 -20.91
N TYR A 341 3.48 24.68 -20.47
CA TYR A 341 2.61 25.28 -19.47
C TYR A 341 1.13 25.29 -19.88
N ARG A 342 0.83 25.24 -21.18
CA ARG A 342 -0.55 25.21 -21.69
C ARG A 342 -1.24 23.87 -21.45
N GLU A 343 -0.47 22.80 -21.25
CA GLU A 343 -0.97 21.44 -21.04
C GLU A 343 -1.07 21.07 -19.56
N VAL A 344 -0.73 21.99 -18.64
CA VAL A 344 -0.72 21.74 -17.20
C VAL A 344 -2.16 21.78 -16.67
N SER A 345 -2.61 20.67 -16.08
CA SER A 345 -3.94 20.56 -15.44
C SER A 345 -3.89 20.97 -13.96
N SER A 346 -2.80 20.64 -13.28
CA SER A 346 -2.49 21.07 -11.92
C SER A 346 -0.99 21.07 -11.65
N PHE A 347 -0.56 21.72 -10.56
CA PHE A 347 0.79 21.58 -10.05
C PHE A 347 0.78 21.40 -8.52
N GLN A 348 1.82 20.78 -7.98
CA GLN A 348 1.94 20.39 -6.58
C GLN A 348 3.17 21.04 -5.97
N VAL A 349 2.98 21.82 -4.91
CA VAL A 349 4.05 22.53 -4.21
C VAL A 349 4.23 21.93 -2.82
N PRO A 350 5.44 21.47 -2.46
CA PRO A 350 5.69 20.88 -1.15
C PRO A 350 5.68 21.94 -0.03
N VAL A 351 5.23 21.50 1.14
CA VAL A 351 5.30 22.18 2.44
C VAL A 351 6.09 21.29 3.37
N PHE A 352 7.07 21.87 4.07
CA PHE A 352 8.11 21.11 4.76
C PHE A 352 7.95 21.11 6.27
N ASP A 353 8.43 20.05 6.92
CA ASP A 353 8.59 19.98 8.37
C ASP A 353 9.94 20.60 8.83
N ALA A 354 10.25 20.52 10.12
CA ALA A 354 11.47 21.09 10.70
C ALA A 354 12.76 20.40 10.21
N ASP A 355 12.67 19.15 9.77
CA ASP A 355 13.78 18.37 9.24
C ASP A 355 13.98 18.59 7.74
N GLY A 356 13.09 19.37 7.11
CA GLY A 356 13.11 19.65 5.67
C GLY A 356 12.44 18.56 4.83
N HIS A 357 11.65 17.69 5.45
CA HIS A 357 10.87 16.70 4.71
C HIS A 357 9.55 17.29 4.21
N ALA A 358 9.17 16.99 2.97
CA ALA A 358 7.85 17.35 2.46
C ALA A 358 6.78 16.49 3.15
N ILE A 359 5.96 17.12 3.99
CA ILE A 359 4.90 16.46 4.77
C ILE A 359 3.51 16.80 4.24
N VAL A 360 3.35 17.94 3.58
CA VAL A 360 2.10 18.38 2.96
C VAL A 360 2.39 18.88 1.56
N GLU A 361 1.46 18.69 0.63
CA GLU A 361 1.51 19.32 -0.68
C GLU A 361 0.29 20.23 -0.89
N LEU A 362 0.55 21.41 -1.44
CA LEU A 362 -0.44 22.32 -1.97
C LEU A 362 -0.63 22.03 -3.46
N VAL A 363 -1.76 21.46 -3.82
CA VAL A 363 -2.14 21.19 -5.20
C VAL A 363 -2.97 22.37 -5.71
N VAL A 364 -2.57 22.94 -6.85
CA VAL A 364 -3.22 24.10 -7.46
C VAL A 364 -3.72 23.71 -8.85
N SER A 365 -5.00 23.97 -9.13
CA SER A 365 -5.65 23.69 -10.41
C SER A 365 -6.56 24.83 -10.85
N GLY A 366 -7.25 24.66 -11.98
CA GLY A 366 -8.28 25.62 -12.40
C GLY A 366 -7.73 26.92 -12.97
N PHE A 367 -6.62 26.86 -13.73
CA PHE A 367 -5.96 28.02 -14.35
C PHE A 367 -6.84 28.83 -15.32
N GLY A 368 -7.96 28.25 -15.76
CA GLY A 368 -8.90 28.82 -16.72
C GLY A 368 -8.50 28.54 -18.18
N PRO A 369 -9.43 28.65 -19.15
CA PRO A 369 -9.13 28.45 -20.56
C PRO A 369 -8.18 29.55 -21.09
N GLY A 370 -7.08 29.14 -21.75
CA GLY A 370 -6.18 30.05 -22.44
C GLY A 370 -5.22 30.85 -21.56
N ALA A 371 -4.86 30.35 -20.37
CA ALA A 371 -3.84 30.97 -19.54
C ALA A 371 -2.52 31.11 -20.31
N ASP A 372 -2.00 32.34 -20.38
CA ASP A 372 -0.69 32.62 -20.94
C ASP A 372 0.42 32.35 -19.91
N TRP A 373 1.67 32.43 -20.37
CA TRP A 373 2.84 32.22 -19.51
C TRP A 373 2.86 33.18 -18.31
N GLU A 374 2.49 34.45 -18.50
CA GLU A 374 2.51 35.45 -17.42
C GLU A 374 1.56 35.08 -16.28
N ARG A 375 0.33 34.66 -16.62
CA ARG A 375 -0.63 34.18 -15.63
C ARG A 375 -0.15 32.91 -14.95
N PHE A 376 0.36 31.93 -15.72
CA PHE A 376 0.88 30.69 -15.15
C PHE A 376 2.03 30.94 -14.17
N ASP A 377 3.02 31.73 -14.59
CA ASP A 377 4.20 32.12 -13.80
C ASP A 377 3.84 32.96 -12.56
N ALA A 378 2.81 33.82 -12.64
CA ALA A 378 2.30 34.52 -11.47
C ALA A 378 1.65 33.58 -10.45
N ILE A 379 0.85 32.60 -10.92
CA ILE A 379 0.18 31.62 -10.06
C ILE A 379 1.21 30.69 -9.40
N THR A 380 2.20 30.18 -10.15
CA THR A 380 3.23 29.29 -9.59
C THR A 380 4.07 30.01 -8.53
N ARG A 381 4.53 31.25 -8.79
CA ARG A 381 5.22 32.05 -7.77
C ARG A 381 4.36 32.29 -6.54
N GLY A 382 3.09 32.64 -6.75
CA GLY A 382 2.15 32.86 -5.65
C GLY A 382 1.94 31.60 -4.80
N ALA A 383 1.89 30.43 -5.43
CA ALA A 383 1.76 29.15 -4.74
C ALA A 383 3.04 28.75 -4.00
N GLN A 384 4.21 28.97 -4.59
CA GLN A 384 5.50 28.74 -3.92
C GLN A 384 5.67 29.63 -2.68
N GLU A 385 5.32 30.91 -2.78
CA GLU A 385 5.33 31.82 -1.64
C GLU A 385 4.29 31.42 -0.57
N THR A 386 3.12 30.96 -1.00
CA THR A 386 2.11 30.41 -0.08
C THR A 386 2.65 29.20 0.65
N ALA A 387 3.24 28.23 -0.06
CA ALA A 387 3.84 27.03 0.55
C ALA A 387 5.00 27.36 1.52
N ARG A 388 5.80 28.39 1.23
CA ARG A 388 6.81 28.89 2.17
C ARG A 388 6.16 29.42 3.46
N ARG A 389 5.13 30.27 3.36
CA ARG A 389 4.37 30.75 4.52
C ARG A 389 3.74 29.59 5.32
N LEU A 390 3.22 28.57 4.63
CA LEU A 390 2.67 27.38 5.28
C LEU A 390 3.76 26.61 6.05
N THR A 391 4.94 26.44 5.43
CA THR A 391 6.12 25.82 6.05
C THR A 391 6.53 26.57 7.31
N GLU A 392 6.63 27.90 7.26
CA GLU A 392 6.92 28.74 8.43
C GLU A 392 5.86 28.61 9.53
N THR A 393 4.58 28.57 9.13
CA THR A 393 3.43 28.49 10.07
C THR A 393 3.48 27.21 10.92
N ILE A 394 3.97 26.11 10.35
CA ILE A 394 4.10 24.82 11.05
C ILE A 394 5.49 24.62 11.68
N GLY A 395 6.35 25.65 11.68
CA GLY A 395 7.70 25.59 12.24
C GLY A 395 8.70 24.80 11.40
N GLY A 396 8.40 24.62 10.11
CA GLY A 396 9.23 23.87 9.17
C GLY A 396 10.37 24.67 8.56
N ARG A 397 11.20 23.98 7.77
CA ARG A 397 12.32 24.54 7.03
C ARG A 397 12.28 24.09 5.58
N ASP A 398 12.36 25.03 4.65
CA ASP A 398 12.53 24.71 3.25
C ASP A 398 13.98 24.25 2.98
N PRO A 399 14.22 23.02 2.48
CA PRO A 399 15.57 22.55 2.17
C PRO A 399 16.19 23.21 0.93
N ARG A 400 15.44 24.06 0.22
CA ARG A 400 15.89 24.80 -0.97
C ARG A 400 16.54 26.14 -0.63
N ASP A 401 16.30 26.65 0.58
CA ASP A 401 16.89 27.89 1.13
C ASP A 401 18.21 27.59 1.85
#